data_AF-A0A815V6K0-F1
#
_entry.id   AF-A0A815V6K0-F1
#
_cell.length_a   1.000
_cell.length_b   1.000
_cell.length_c   1.000
_cell.angle_alpha   90.00
_cell.angle_beta   90.00
_cell.angle_gamma   90.00
#
_symmetry.space_group_name_H-M   'P 1'
#
loop_
_entity.id
_entity.type
_entity.pdbx_description
1 polymer ?
#
loop_
_entity_poly.entity_id
_entity_poly.type
_entity_poly.pdbx_seq_one_letter_code
_entity_poly.pdbx_strand_id
1 'polypeptide(L)'
;MSLWRFKVLTLEIVEKWSKSYERGLKQFSKKQTVTLDLWTNAYQWTTSNRSILWPELDDTIEYYYSFDQYKIKAFNVWCVTLPVDKLRWLNGLCDCPVFFKKFMCKHVVGMAIRLNYCRPPPAAKDIPPDEKRRRGRPSKAKKALLIQ
;
A
#
# COMPACT_ATOMS: atom_id res chain seq x y z
N MET A 1 -7.22 -25.90 -1.07
CA MET A 1 -6.32 -25.22 -0.10
C MET A 1 -6.94 -23.89 0.26
N SER A 2 -7.08 -23.55 1.54
CA SER A 2 -7.58 -22.23 1.94
C SER A 2 -6.60 -21.12 1.55
N LEU A 3 -7.12 -19.93 1.25
CA LEU A 3 -6.33 -18.74 0.86
C LEU A 3 -5.26 -18.40 1.91
N TRP A 4 -5.58 -18.56 3.19
CA TRP A 4 -4.67 -18.28 4.28
C TRP A 4 -3.47 -19.24 4.28
N ARG A 5 -3.73 -20.55 4.16
CA ARG A 5 -2.70 -21.58 4.12
C ARG A 5 -1.81 -21.48 2.86
N PHE A 6 -2.39 -21.09 1.72
CA PHE A 6 -1.63 -20.78 0.52
C PHE A 6 -0.76 -19.53 0.68
N LYS A 7 -1.27 -18.45 1.28
CA LYS A 7 -0.49 -17.23 1.56
C LYS A 7 0.70 -17.53 2.47
N VAL A 8 0.52 -18.31 3.53
CA VAL A 8 1.62 -18.71 4.43
C VAL A 8 2.69 -19.50 3.68
N LEU A 9 2.30 -20.56 2.97
CA LEU A 9 3.25 -21.40 2.23
C LEU A 9 3.98 -20.63 1.12
N THR A 10 3.28 -19.75 0.41
CA THR A 10 3.92 -18.91 -0.63
C THR A 10 4.85 -17.87 -0.02
N LEU A 11 4.52 -17.28 1.13
CA LEU A 11 5.42 -16.38 1.84
C LEU A 11 6.70 -17.10 2.28
N GLU A 12 6.60 -18.32 2.82
CA GLU A 12 7.77 -19.11 3.20
C GLU A 12 8.66 -19.48 1.99
N ILE A 13 8.05 -19.86 0.87
CA ILE A 13 8.78 -20.18 -0.37
C ILE A 13 9.49 -18.92 -0.90
N VAL A 14 8.78 -17.78 -0.95
CA VAL A 14 9.35 -16.51 -1.40
C VAL A 14 10.43 -16.02 -0.45
N GLU A 15 10.28 -16.20 0.85
CA GLU A 15 11.30 -15.84 1.84
C GLU A 15 12.57 -16.67 1.62
N LYS A 16 12.44 -18.00 1.53
CA LYS A 16 13.57 -18.91 1.26
C LYS A 16 14.26 -18.56 -0.06
N TRP A 17 13.47 -18.35 -1.12
CA TRP A 17 13.99 -17.94 -2.42
C TRP A 17 14.68 -16.58 -2.35
N SER A 18 14.10 -15.59 -1.65
CA SER A 18 14.70 -14.26 -1.52
C SER A 18 16.04 -14.27 -0.78
N LYS A 19 16.20 -15.16 0.21
CA LYS A 19 17.43 -15.35 0.97
C LYS A 19 18.52 -16.03 0.13
N SER A 20 18.16 -16.93 -0.79
CA SER A 20 19.09 -17.62 -1.68
C SER A 20 19.35 -16.89 -3.00
N TYR A 21 18.56 -15.88 -3.33
CA TYR A 21 18.65 -15.15 -4.61
C TYR A 21 19.68 -14.02 -4.56
N GLU A 22 20.92 -14.33 -4.94
CA GLU A 22 21.95 -13.33 -5.20
C GLU A 22 21.76 -12.69 -6.59
N ARG A 23 21.05 -11.56 -6.66
CA ARG A 23 21.17 -10.63 -7.80
C ARG A 23 21.21 -9.17 -7.35
N GLY A 24 22.25 -8.48 -7.83
CA GLY A 24 22.58 -7.05 -7.69
C GLY A 24 21.56 -6.15 -7.01
N LEU A 25 21.88 -5.72 -5.78
CA LEU A 25 21.54 -4.44 -5.14
C LEU A 25 20.13 -3.85 -5.35
N LYS A 26 19.09 -4.61 -5.70
CA LYS A 26 17.70 -4.10 -5.65
C LYS A 26 17.31 -4.00 -4.18
N GLN A 27 17.65 -2.87 -3.57
CA GLN A 27 17.36 -2.57 -2.18
C GLN A 27 15.85 -2.48 -1.98
N PHE A 28 15.30 -3.46 -1.26
CA PHE A 28 13.99 -3.36 -0.65
C PHE A 28 14.05 -2.31 0.46
N SER A 29 12.98 -1.52 0.60
CA SER A 29 12.93 -0.57 1.71
C SER A 29 12.82 -1.33 3.04
N LYS A 30 13.72 -1.03 3.97
CA LYS A 30 13.69 -1.58 5.34
C LYS A 30 12.98 -0.67 6.33
N LYS A 31 12.63 0.55 5.91
CA LYS A 31 12.01 1.58 6.76
C LYS A 31 10.69 2.02 6.14
N GLN A 32 9.71 2.27 7.00
CA GLN A 32 8.47 2.89 6.58
C GLN A 32 8.77 4.32 6.14
N THR A 33 8.35 4.71 4.94
CA THR A 33 8.54 6.08 4.44
C THR A 33 7.28 6.51 3.73
N VAL A 34 6.69 7.62 4.20
CA VAL A 34 5.47 8.19 3.62
C VAL A 34 5.83 9.47 2.88
N THR A 35 6.05 9.34 1.57
CA THR A 35 6.34 10.47 0.70
C THR A 35 5.08 11.27 0.40
N LEU A 36 5.23 12.52 -0.03
CA LEU A 36 4.09 13.36 -0.43
C LEU A 36 3.32 12.77 -1.62
N ASP A 37 4.01 12.09 -2.54
CA ASP A 37 3.40 11.33 -3.63
C ASP A 37 2.53 10.18 -3.08
N LEU A 38 3.02 9.44 -2.07
CA LEU A 38 2.23 8.39 -1.43
C LEU A 38 0.99 8.96 -0.72
N TRP A 39 1.12 10.09 -0.02
CA TRP A 39 0.00 10.79 0.59
C TRP A 39 -1.07 11.18 -0.44
N THR A 40 -0.64 11.72 -1.58
CA THR A 40 -1.55 12.12 -2.67
C THR A 40 -2.29 10.91 -3.23
N ASN A 41 -1.55 9.86 -3.57
CA ASN A 41 -2.13 8.62 -4.10
C ASN A 41 -3.08 7.94 -3.10
N ALA A 42 -2.77 7.98 -1.81
CA ALA A 42 -3.61 7.45 -0.75
C ALA A 42 -4.90 8.27 -0.60
N TYR A 43 -4.79 9.60 -0.62
CA TYR A 43 -5.95 10.48 -0.53
C TYR A 43 -6.90 10.30 -1.73
N GLN A 44 -6.38 10.31 -2.97
CA GLN A 44 -7.17 10.00 -4.17
C GLN A 44 -7.78 8.60 -4.12
N TRP A 45 -7.05 7.62 -3.56
CA TRP A 45 -7.61 6.29 -3.34
C TRP A 45 -8.78 6.31 -2.34
N THR A 46 -8.71 7.14 -1.28
CA THR A 46 -9.83 7.26 -0.33
C THR A 46 -11.09 7.89 -0.93
N THR A 47 -10.95 8.80 -1.90
CA THR A 47 -12.08 9.45 -2.57
C THR A 47 -12.74 8.55 -3.61
N SER A 48 -12.06 7.51 -4.09
CA SER A 48 -12.66 6.54 -5.02
C SER A 48 -13.71 5.64 -4.33
N ASN A 49 -14.87 5.44 -4.97
CA ASN A 49 -15.95 4.61 -4.44
C ASN A 49 -15.57 3.12 -4.49
N ARG A 50 -14.93 2.63 -3.43
CA ARG A 50 -14.43 1.25 -3.29
C ARG A 50 -15.11 0.58 -2.11
N SER A 51 -15.67 -0.60 -2.36
CA SER A 51 -16.22 -1.49 -1.33
C SER A 51 -15.08 -1.94 -0.40
N ILE A 52 -15.26 -1.70 0.90
CA ILE A 52 -14.42 -2.28 1.94
C ILE A 52 -15.16 -3.52 2.45
N LEU A 53 -14.52 -4.66 2.34
CA LEU A 53 -15.00 -5.90 2.93
C LEU A 53 -14.35 -6.02 4.30
N TRP A 54 -15.16 -6.10 5.35
CA TRP A 54 -14.67 -6.60 6.62
C TRP A 54 -14.61 -8.12 6.49
N PRO A 55 -13.48 -8.75 6.84
CA PRO A 55 -13.45 -10.19 6.94
C PRO A 55 -14.32 -10.58 8.12
N GLU A 56 -15.63 -10.72 7.89
CA GLU A 56 -16.44 -11.61 8.69
C GLU A 56 -15.82 -13.01 8.53
N LEU A 57 -15.90 -13.82 9.58
CA LEU A 57 -15.40 -15.21 9.65
C LEU A 57 -16.19 -16.13 8.70
N ASP A 58 -16.35 -15.73 7.45
CA ASP A 58 -16.96 -16.55 6.44
C ASP A 58 -15.87 -17.45 5.89
N ASP A 59 -15.77 -18.61 6.53
CA ASP A 59 -14.92 -19.75 6.17
C ASP A 59 -15.39 -20.40 4.85
N THR A 60 -15.91 -19.60 3.91
CA THR A 60 -16.25 -20.06 2.57
C THR A 60 -14.95 -20.38 1.85
N ILE A 61 -14.57 -21.65 1.92
CA ILE A 61 -13.45 -22.21 1.19
C ILE A 61 -13.76 -22.07 -0.30
N GLU A 62 -13.26 -21.00 -0.93
CA GLU A 62 -13.27 -20.89 -2.39
C GLU A 62 -12.30 -21.91 -2.97
N TYR A 63 -12.82 -22.76 -3.86
CA TYR A 63 -12.01 -23.66 -4.68
C TYR A 63 -11.66 -22.99 -6.01
N TYR A 64 -10.42 -23.18 -6.47
CA TYR A 64 -9.93 -22.72 -7.77
C TYR A 64 -9.57 -23.94 -8.63
N TYR A 65 -10.09 -23.99 -9.86
CA TYR A 65 -9.85 -25.10 -10.78
C TYR A 65 -8.65 -24.87 -11.71
N SER A 66 -8.14 -23.63 -11.78
CA SER A 66 -6.92 -23.31 -12.51
C SER A 66 -6.11 -22.20 -11.84
N PHE A 67 -4.82 -22.12 -12.17
CA PHE A 67 -3.94 -21.06 -11.69
C PHE A 67 -4.39 -19.68 -12.17
N ASP A 68 -4.94 -19.57 -13.38
CA ASP A 68 -5.43 -18.30 -13.92
C ASP A 68 -6.66 -17.78 -13.16
N GLN A 69 -7.58 -18.67 -12.79
CA GLN A 69 -8.73 -18.30 -11.94
C GLN A 69 -8.27 -17.79 -10.58
N TYR A 70 -7.30 -18.49 -9.97
CA TYR A 70 -6.68 -18.04 -8.73
C TYR A 70 -6.03 -16.66 -8.90
N LYS A 71 -5.24 -16.47 -9.95
CA LYS A 71 -4.52 -15.22 -10.23
C LYS A 71 -5.46 -14.04 -10.40
N ILE A 72 -6.58 -14.20 -11.10
CA ILE A 72 -7.55 -13.11 -11.24
C ILE A 72 -8.09 -12.68 -9.88
N LYS A 73 -8.49 -13.65 -9.03
CA LYS A 73 -9.09 -13.35 -7.71
C LYS A 73 -8.08 -12.84 -6.68
N ALA A 74 -6.88 -13.44 -6.62
CA ALA A 74 -5.85 -13.09 -5.65
C ALA A 74 -5.33 -11.65 -5.77
N PHE A 75 -5.40 -11.05 -6.97
CA PHE A 75 -4.95 -9.68 -7.23
C PHE A 75 -6.10 -8.65 -7.21
N ASN A 76 -7.35 -9.11 -7.11
CA ASN A 76 -8.53 -8.24 -7.03
C ASN A 76 -8.77 -7.72 -5.61
N VAL A 77 -8.40 -8.50 -4.59
CA VAL A 77 -8.62 -8.17 -3.19
C VAL A 77 -7.29 -8.02 -2.47
N TRP A 78 -7.09 -6.86 -1.86
CA TRP A 78 -5.93 -6.58 -1.01
C TRP A 78 -6.35 -6.53 0.45
N CYS A 79 -5.76 -7.38 1.27
CA CYS A 79 -5.94 -7.35 2.71
C CYS A 79 -5.04 -6.27 3.34
N VAL A 80 -5.63 -5.49 4.24
CA VAL A 80 -4.93 -4.45 5.00
C VAL A 80 -5.19 -4.70 6.48
N THR A 81 -4.13 -4.86 7.26
CA THR A 81 -4.21 -5.00 8.71
C THR A 81 -3.63 -3.75 9.34
N LEU A 82 -4.42 -3.04 10.15
CA LEU A 82 -3.94 -1.91 10.94
C LEU A 82 -3.82 -2.31 12.41
N PRO A 83 -2.83 -1.79 13.15
CA PRO A 83 -2.73 -2.03 14.57
C PRO A 83 -3.90 -1.40 15.33
N VAL A 84 -4.22 -1.98 16.49
CA VAL A 84 -5.27 -1.48 17.39
C VAL A 84 -4.96 -0.06 17.88
N ASP A 85 -3.67 0.22 18.15
CA ASP A 85 -3.21 1.56 18.50
C ASP A 85 -3.22 2.48 17.28
N LYS A 86 -4.17 3.41 17.26
CA LYS A 86 -4.40 4.39 16.19
C LYS A 86 -3.16 5.23 15.90
N LEU A 87 -2.35 5.55 16.91
CA LEU A 87 -1.14 6.38 16.75
C LEU A 87 -0.06 5.63 15.97
N ARG A 88 -0.06 4.30 16.02
CA ARG A 88 0.93 3.43 15.38
C ARG A 88 0.48 2.90 14.02
N TRP A 89 -0.52 3.52 13.38
CA TRP A 89 -1.08 3.09 12.09
C TRP A 89 -0.03 2.84 10.99
N LEU A 90 1.15 3.49 11.06
CA LEU A 90 2.29 3.27 10.17
C LEU A 90 2.78 1.81 10.17
N ASN A 91 2.58 1.08 11.27
CA ASN A 91 2.89 -0.35 11.39
C ASN A 91 1.86 -1.26 10.72
N GLY A 92 0.92 -0.69 9.95
CA GLY A 92 -0.02 -1.45 9.16
C GLY A 92 0.66 -2.34 8.13
N LEU A 93 0.05 -3.49 7.86
CA LEU A 93 0.48 -4.47 6.88
C LEU A 93 -0.48 -4.49 5.70
N CYS A 94 0.05 -4.77 4.51
CA CYS A 94 -0.77 -4.97 3.31
C CYS A 94 -0.12 -6.01 2.40
N ASP A 95 -0.94 -6.83 1.76
CA ASP A 95 -0.51 -7.88 0.83
C ASP A 95 -0.36 -7.40 -0.63
N CYS A 96 -0.42 -6.09 -0.88
CA CYS A 96 -0.23 -5.56 -2.22
C CYS A 96 1.26 -5.56 -2.65
N PRO A 97 1.57 -5.74 -3.94
CA PRO A 97 2.96 -5.78 -4.44
C PRO A 97 3.79 -4.54 -4.10
N VAL A 98 3.15 -3.37 -4.02
CA VAL A 98 3.81 -2.10 -3.68
C VAL A 98 4.33 -2.13 -2.25
N PHE A 99 3.56 -2.70 -1.32
CA PHE A 99 3.96 -2.83 0.08
C PHE A 99 5.20 -3.71 0.23
N PHE A 100 5.23 -4.87 -0.41
CA PHE A 100 6.40 -5.75 -0.36
C PHE A 100 7.69 -5.11 -0.90
N LYS A 101 7.59 -4.15 -1.84
CA LYS A 101 8.75 -3.44 -2.37
C LYS A 101 9.19 -2.23 -1.51
N LYS A 102 8.22 -1.44 -1.06
CA LYS A 102 8.46 -0.12 -0.44
C LYS A 102 8.23 -0.09 1.08
N PHE A 103 7.71 -1.18 1.65
CA PHE A 103 7.26 -1.30 3.03
C PHE A 103 6.18 -0.29 3.46
N MET A 104 5.58 0.41 2.48
CA MET A 104 4.44 1.31 2.63
C MET A 104 3.68 1.36 1.29
N CYS A 105 2.35 1.46 1.37
CA CYS A 105 1.49 1.55 0.19
C CYS A 105 0.30 2.49 0.42
N LYS A 106 -0.39 2.83 -0.67
CA LYS A 106 -1.55 3.72 -0.64
C LYS A 106 -2.73 3.12 0.13
N HIS A 107 -2.80 1.79 0.25
CA HIS A 107 -3.88 1.10 0.95
C HIS A 107 -3.76 1.26 2.48
N VAL A 108 -2.56 1.08 3.05
CA VAL A 108 -2.32 1.30 4.49
C VAL A 108 -2.61 2.75 4.86
N VAL A 109 -2.01 3.70 4.13
CA VAL A 109 -2.20 5.14 4.36
C VAL A 109 -3.66 5.54 4.12
N GLY A 110 -4.28 5.04 3.05
CA GLY A 110 -5.67 5.34 2.70
C GLY A 110 -6.66 4.81 3.73
N MET A 111 -6.46 3.60 4.25
CA MET A 111 -7.29 3.06 5.34
C MET A 111 -7.12 3.88 6.62
N ALA A 112 -5.89 4.29 6.96
CA ALA A 112 -5.66 5.18 8.09
C ALA A 112 -6.36 6.55 7.94
N ILE A 113 -6.42 7.09 6.71
CA ILE A 113 -7.19 8.31 6.42
C ILE A 113 -8.70 8.05 6.59
N ARG A 114 -9.26 6.98 6.00
CA ARG A 114 -10.70 6.65 6.09
C ARG A 114 -11.16 6.40 7.54
N LEU A 115 -10.31 5.79 8.36
CA LEU A 115 -10.57 5.53 9.77
C LEU A 115 -10.24 6.73 10.68
N ASN A 116 -9.83 7.87 10.12
CA ASN A 116 -9.42 9.08 10.85
C ASN A 116 -8.25 8.86 11.83
N TYR A 117 -7.34 7.92 11.55
CA TYR A 117 -6.12 7.69 12.36
C TYR A 117 -5.01 8.68 12.03
N CYS A 118 -5.07 9.30 10.85
CA CYS A 118 -4.11 10.31 10.43
C CYS A 118 -4.78 11.42 9.61
N ARG A 119 -4.14 12.59 9.58
CA ARG A 119 -4.57 13.73 8.76
C ARG A 119 -3.59 13.88 7.59
N PRO A 120 -4.05 13.77 6.34
CA PRO A 120 -3.18 13.98 5.20
C PRO A 120 -2.73 15.44 5.13
N PRO A 121 -1.46 15.70 4.74
CA PRO A 121 -0.92 17.06 4.65
C PRO A 121 -1.70 17.87 3.59
N PRO A 122 -1.87 19.20 3.76
CA PRO A 122 -2.63 20.03 2.81
C PRO A 122 -2.13 19.89 1.37
N ALA A 123 -0.81 19.85 1.19
CA ALA A 123 -0.15 19.71 -0.12
C ALA A 123 -0.45 18.38 -0.86
N ALA A 124 -1.06 17.39 -0.19
CA ALA A 124 -1.54 16.16 -0.82
C ALA A 124 -3.00 16.26 -1.28
N LYS A 125 -3.78 17.19 -0.71
CA LYS A 125 -5.19 17.45 -1.07
C LYS A 125 -5.32 18.42 -2.24
N ASP A 126 -4.32 19.28 -2.44
CA ASP A 126 -4.29 20.31 -3.50
C ASP A 126 -4.35 19.73 -4.93
N ILE A 127 -4.09 18.42 -5.11
CA ILE A 127 -4.09 17.78 -6.43
C ILE A 127 -5.47 17.18 -6.69
N PRO A 128 -6.12 17.50 -7.82
CA PRO A 128 -7.42 16.93 -8.18
C PRO A 128 -7.39 15.40 -8.20
N PRO A 129 -8.51 14.73 -7.94
CA PRO A 129 -8.67 13.31 -8.25
C PRO A 129 -8.32 13.05 -9.73
N ASP A 130 -7.68 11.92 -10.00
CA ASP A 130 -7.25 11.48 -11.34
C ASP A 130 -6.13 12.28 -12.02
N GLU A 131 -5.66 13.38 -11.42
CA GLU A 131 -4.46 14.07 -11.89
C GLU A 131 -3.21 13.54 -11.17
N LYS A 132 -2.18 13.19 -11.96
CA LYS A 132 -0.87 12.82 -11.41
C LYS A 132 -0.08 14.08 -11.10
N ARG A 133 0.64 14.07 -9.99
CA ARG A 133 1.60 15.13 -9.67
C ARG A 133 2.61 15.26 -10.81
N ARG A 134 2.72 16.45 -11.41
CA ARG A 134 3.71 16.72 -12.45
C ARG A 134 5.13 16.46 -11.93
N ARG A 135 5.96 15.84 -12.77
CA ARG A 135 7.37 15.55 -12.44
C ARG A 135 8.12 16.88 -12.32
N GLY A 136 8.74 17.14 -11.17
CA GLY A 136 9.51 18.36 -10.92
C GLY A 136 9.30 18.95 -9.53
N ARG A 137 9.96 20.10 -9.28
CA ARG A 137 9.88 20.84 -8.01
C ARG A 137 8.47 21.44 -7.84
N PRO A 138 7.85 21.35 -6.66
CA PRO A 138 6.58 22.05 -6.39
C PRO A 138 6.70 23.56 -6.59
N SER A 139 5.71 24.17 -7.26
CA SER A 139 5.74 25.60 -7.62
C SER A 139 5.76 26.54 -6.40
N LYS A 140 5.28 26.10 -5.24
CA LYS A 140 5.23 26.88 -3.98
C LYS A 140 6.59 27.08 -3.29
N ALA A 141 7.70 26.60 -3.86
CA ALA A 141 9.02 26.85 -3.28
C ALA A 141 9.41 28.33 -3.48
N LYS A 142 9.67 29.07 -2.38
CA LYS A 142 10.13 30.47 -2.42
C LYS A 142 11.36 30.62 -3.34
N LYS A 143 11.41 31.69 -4.12
CA LYS A 143 12.60 32.08 -4.91
C LYS A 143 13.80 32.16 -3.95
N ALA A 144 14.92 31.56 -4.34
CA ALA A 144 16.17 31.74 -3.62
C ALA A 144 16.53 33.23 -3.64
N LEU A 145 17.07 33.70 -2.52
CA LEU A 145 17.42 35.08 -2.22
C LEU A 145 18.02 35.82 -3.44
N LEU A 146 17.41 36.93 -3.84
CA LEU A 146 18.03 37.87 -4.79
C LEU A 146 19.06 38.67 -3.99
N ILE A 147 20.34 38.41 -4.21
CA ILE A 147 21.41 39.31 -3.75
C ILE A 147 21.32 40.55 -4.65
N GLN A 148 21.13 41.72 -4.03
CA GLN A 148 21.05 43.01 -4.72
C GLN A 148 22.42 43.47 -5.20
#